data_AF-A0A970QB75-F1
#
_entry.id   AF-A0A970QB75-F1
#
_cell.length_a   1.000
_cell.length_b   1.000
_cell.length_c   1.000
_cell.angle_alpha   90.00
_cell.angle_beta   90.00
_cell.angle_gamma   90.00
#
_symmetry.space_group_name_H-M   'P 1'
#
loop_
_entity.id
_entity.type
_entity.pdbx_description
1 polymer ?
#
loop_
_entity_poly.entity_id
_entity_poly.type
_entity_poly.pdbx_seq_one_letter_code
_entity_poly.pdbx_strand_id
1 'polypeptide(L)'
;MNESTCPEAAQDAAGGRGGPPATPGGPDSSSDGPVAATDGPVAATYTSSLTGLTSAEVRDRVKAGRTNITPRPGGRTTWDIIRGNVFTWFNLILGVLFVAMLAFGSWKDALFGWIIFINAGIGIVQEMRAKIALDRLSVLTAPAAKVVRDGEHQEIPVSDVVLDEVVRVTVGDQIVADGETLESSSLEVDESLLTGESVPVMKEPGARLLSGSFVVAGSGVFRATAVGPDAYAQRLTGEGKRYVRLSSDLVNGINNILRVIGVGIIPVGILMIWAQFRMGATVEEGVTNTVAALVAMVPQGLVLLTSIAFAVSAIVLAQRKVLTRELPAVEGL
;
A
#
# COMPACT_ATOMS: atom_id res chain seq x y z
N MET A 1 10.63 23.76 -56.21
CA MET A 1 9.80 22.54 -56.37
C MET A 1 9.18 22.27 -55.01
N ASN A 2 7.94 22.74 -54.80
CA ASN A 2 6.66 22.08 -55.11
C ASN A 2 6.18 21.30 -53.87
N GLU A 3 5.25 21.87 -53.12
CA GLU A 3 3.78 21.74 -53.29
C GLU A 3 3.28 20.49 -52.54
N SER A 4 2.39 20.66 -51.56
CA SER A 4 0.93 20.39 -51.70
C SER A 4 0.66 18.87 -51.77
N THR A 5 -0.24 18.24 -50.99
CA THR A 5 -1.64 18.60 -50.71
C THR A 5 -2.21 17.81 -49.53
N CYS A 6 -3.19 18.40 -48.82
CA CYS A 6 -4.24 17.66 -48.12
C CYS A 6 -5.29 17.14 -49.13
N PRO A 7 -5.93 15.97 -48.95
CA PRO A 7 -7.13 15.62 -49.68
C PRO A 7 -8.41 15.96 -48.88
N GLU A 8 -9.18 16.91 -49.41
CA GLU A 8 -10.58 17.19 -49.03
C GLU A 8 -11.53 16.70 -50.13
N ALA A 9 -12.54 15.91 -49.77
CA ALA A 9 -13.78 15.62 -50.51
C ALA A 9 -14.71 14.82 -49.56
N ALA A 10 -15.94 15.23 -49.23
CA ALA A 10 -17.15 15.25 -50.07
C ALA A 10 -17.53 13.82 -50.55
N GLN A 11 -18.77 13.32 -50.50
CA GLN A 11 -20.14 13.90 -50.43
C GLN A 11 -21.14 12.75 -50.04
N ASP A 12 -22.43 12.86 -49.71
CA ASP A 12 -23.45 13.93 -49.60
C ASP A 12 -24.67 13.39 -48.75
N ALA A 13 -25.82 14.09 -48.80
CA ALA A 13 -27.21 13.60 -48.75
C ALA A 13 -28.01 13.51 -47.42
N ALA A 14 -28.82 14.58 -47.21
CA ALA A 14 -30.26 14.58 -46.79
C ALA A 14 -30.68 14.03 -45.39
N GLY A 15 -31.70 14.58 -44.71
CA GLY A 15 -32.56 15.75 -44.98
C GLY A 15 -33.81 15.79 -44.06
N GLY A 16 -34.49 16.95 -43.98
CA GLY A 16 -35.79 17.13 -43.26
C GLY A 16 -35.64 17.66 -41.82
N ARG A 17 -35.90 18.95 -41.53
CA ARG A 17 -37.21 19.64 -41.36
C ARG A 17 -38.07 19.11 -40.20
N GLY A 18 -38.27 19.93 -39.15
CA GLY A 18 -39.36 19.71 -38.19
C GLY A 18 -39.30 20.51 -36.87
N GLY A 19 -40.10 21.58 -36.79
CA GLY A 19 -40.49 22.24 -35.52
C GLY A 19 -41.24 23.55 -35.81
N PRO A 20 -41.91 24.19 -34.83
CA PRO A 20 -42.47 23.68 -33.57
C PRO A 20 -44.03 23.64 -33.65
N PRO A 21 -44.76 23.59 -32.52
CA PRO A 21 -45.47 24.81 -32.11
C PRO A 21 -45.45 25.07 -30.58
N ALA A 22 -46.01 26.21 -30.16
CA ALA A 22 -45.99 26.74 -28.79
C ALA A 22 -47.39 26.90 -28.17
N THR A 23 -47.43 27.44 -26.93
CA THR A 23 -48.59 27.98 -26.17
C THR A 23 -49.50 26.96 -25.44
N PRO A 24 -50.35 27.38 -24.45
CA PRO A 24 -50.45 28.68 -23.75
C PRO A 24 -50.53 28.62 -22.19
N GLY A 25 -50.45 29.79 -21.54
CA GLY A 25 -51.37 30.15 -20.43
C GLY A 25 -50.89 30.05 -18.98
N GLY A 26 -50.85 31.19 -18.29
CA GLY A 26 -51.01 31.27 -16.82
C GLY A 26 -52.50 31.24 -16.40
N PRO A 27 -52.80 31.36 -15.10
CA PRO A 27 -53.00 32.72 -14.57
C PRO A 27 -52.43 32.99 -13.17
N ASP A 28 -52.37 34.27 -12.82
CA ASP A 28 -52.07 34.76 -11.46
C ASP A 28 -53.17 34.39 -10.44
N SER A 29 -52.77 34.19 -9.18
CA SER A 29 -53.59 34.58 -8.03
C SER A 29 -52.71 34.86 -6.80
N SER A 30 -52.68 36.12 -6.38
CA SER A 30 -52.08 36.57 -5.12
C SER A 30 -52.95 36.19 -3.92
N SER A 31 -52.32 35.88 -2.80
CA SER A 31 -52.95 35.94 -1.47
C SER A 31 -51.92 36.23 -0.38
N ASP A 32 -52.05 37.39 0.26
CA ASP A 32 -51.27 37.80 1.43
C ASP A 32 -51.49 36.88 2.65
N GLY A 33 -50.46 36.76 3.49
CA GLY A 33 -50.57 36.14 4.81
C GLY A 33 -49.19 35.97 5.47
N PRO A 34 -48.89 36.63 6.60
CA PRO A 34 -47.55 36.61 7.19
C PRO A 34 -47.30 35.28 7.91
N VAL A 35 -46.32 34.51 7.45
CA VAL A 35 -45.81 33.35 8.19
C VAL A 35 -44.97 33.85 9.36
N ALA A 36 -45.49 33.70 10.57
CA ALA A 36 -44.89 34.26 11.78
C ALA A 36 -43.48 33.69 12.04
N ALA A 37 -42.56 34.58 12.40
CA ALA A 37 -41.25 34.18 12.91
C ALA A 37 -41.42 33.48 14.28
N THR A 38 -41.29 32.16 14.31
CA THR A 38 -41.04 31.43 15.55
C THR A 38 -39.54 31.43 15.85
N ASP A 39 -39.09 32.46 16.57
CA ASP A 39 -37.78 32.44 17.25
C ASP A 39 -37.78 31.33 18.32
N GLY A 40 -37.32 30.15 17.91
CA GLY A 40 -36.91 29.08 18.82
C GLY A 40 -35.40 29.16 19.07
N PRO A 41 -34.90 29.08 20.32
CA PRO A 41 -33.48 29.22 20.60
C PRO A 41 -32.70 27.97 20.17
N VAL A 42 -32.18 27.96 18.94
CA VAL A 42 -31.27 26.92 18.39
C VAL A 42 -29.83 26.99 18.94
N ALA A 43 -29.55 27.90 19.88
CA ALA A 43 -28.21 28.24 20.36
C ALA A 43 -27.62 27.28 21.43
N ALA A 44 -27.91 25.97 21.36
CA ALA A 44 -27.64 25.04 22.47
C ALA A 44 -26.84 23.75 22.12
N THR A 45 -26.24 23.63 20.92
CA THR A 45 -25.52 22.39 20.53
C THR A 45 -24.08 22.59 20.02
N TYR A 46 -23.69 23.79 19.58
CA TYR A 46 -22.37 24.00 18.95
C TYR A 46 -21.19 24.15 19.93
N THR A 47 -21.42 24.54 21.18
CA THR A 47 -20.31 24.81 22.12
C THR A 47 -19.53 23.56 22.53
N SER A 48 -20.16 22.37 22.45
CA SER A 48 -19.51 21.10 22.79
C SER A 48 -18.59 20.55 21.69
N SER A 49 -18.61 21.11 20.47
CA SER A 49 -17.85 20.54 19.34
C SER A 49 -16.39 20.99 19.26
N LEU A 50 -15.96 21.99 20.04
CA LEU A 50 -14.60 22.55 19.96
C LEU A 50 -13.65 22.08 21.06
N THR A 51 -14.18 21.52 22.14
CA THR A 51 -13.40 20.96 23.26
C THR A 51 -12.72 19.62 22.94
N GLY A 52 -13.00 19.03 21.77
CA GLY A 52 -12.41 17.76 21.39
C GLY A 52 -13.03 16.56 22.09
N LEU A 53 -12.43 15.39 21.85
CA LEU A 53 -12.80 14.12 22.49
C LEU A 53 -12.04 13.94 23.82
N THR A 54 -12.64 13.26 24.78
CA THR A 54 -11.93 12.84 25.99
C THR A 54 -11.03 11.64 25.73
N SER A 55 -9.97 11.48 26.54
CA SER A 55 -9.11 10.28 26.54
C SER A 55 -9.88 8.97 26.73
N ALA A 56 -11.07 8.98 27.33
CA ALA A 56 -11.93 7.80 27.42
C ALA A 56 -12.58 7.46 26.06
N GLU A 57 -13.21 8.46 25.44
CA GLU A 57 -13.89 8.35 24.15
C GLU A 57 -12.95 7.99 22.99
N VAL A 58 -11.71 8.50 23.02
CA VAL A 58 -10.65 8.11 22.07
C VAL A 58 -10.32 6.63 22.25
N ARG A 59 -10.09 6.15 23.48
CA ARG A 59 -9.78 4.72 23.74
C ARG A 59 -10.90 3.79 23.27
N ASP A 60 -12.16 4.17 23.43
CA ASP A 60 -13.29 3.34 23.01
C ASP A 60 -13.45 3.32 21.47
N ARG A 61 -13.16 4.43 20.78
CA ARG A 61 -13.06 4.47 19.31
C ARG A 61 -11.90 3.63 18.78
N VAL A 62 -10.73 3.67 19.44
CA VAL A 62 -9.57 2.81 19.12
C VAL A 62 -9.93 1.33 19.28
N LYS A 63 -10.57 0.92 20.38
CA LYS A 63 -11.06 -0.46 20.58
C LYS A 63 -12.09 -0.88 19.52
N ALA A 64 -12.93 0.05 19.07
CA ALA A 64 -13.92 -0.16 18.01
C ALA A 64 -13.32 -0.14 16.59
N GLY A 65 -12.00 0.03 16.44
CA GLY A 65 -11.32 0.09 15.14
C GLY A 65 -11.59 1.35 14.33
N ARG A 66 -12.17 2.39 14.93
CA ARG A 66 -12.54 3.66 14.27
C ARG A 66 -11.37 4.64 14.21
N THR A 67 -10.22 4.15 13.77
CA THR A 67 -8.96 4.90 13.65
C THR A 67 -8.66 5.23 12.20
N ASN A 68 -7.81 6.23 11.97
CA ASN A 68 -7.32 6.59 10.65
C ASN A 68 -6.19 5.66 10.16
N ILE A 69 -6.18 4.40 10.61
CA ILE A 69 -5.25 3.37 10.14
C ILE A 69 -5.80 2.80 8.84
N THR A 70 -5.28 3.29 7.73
CA THR A 70 -5.44 2.62 6.43
C THR A 70 -4.57 1.37 6.41
N PRO A 71 -5.09 0.19 6.02
CA PRO A 71 -4.25 -0.98 5.81
C PRO A 71 -3.23 -0.66 4.70
N ARG A 72 -1.95 -0.40 5.04
CA ARG A 72 -0.88 -0.18 4.06
C ARG A 72 -0.80 -1.41 3.15
N PRO A 73 -1.26 -1.36 1.89
CA PRO A 73 -1.31 -2.56 1.07
C PRO A 73 0.09 -2.74 0.47
N GLY A 74 0.89 -3.57 1.13
CA GLY A 74 2.33 -3.73 0.88
C GLY A 74 3.17 -4.10 2.10
N GLY A 75 2.64 -3.96 3.33
CA GLY A 75 3.34 -4.43 4.53
C GLY A 75 3.37 -5.97 4.59
N ARG A 76 4.52 -6.60 4.38
CA ARG A 76 4.68 -8.06 4.56
C ARG A 76 4.37 -8.43 6.01
N THR A 77 3.45 -9.37 6.22
CA THR A 77 3.17 -9.92 7.54
C THR A 77 4.32 -10.83 7.98
N THR A 78 4.42 -11.12 9.29
CA THR A 78 5.38 -12.11 9.81
C THR A 78 5.19 -13.47 9.14
N TRP A 79 3.97 -13.83 8.74
CA TRP A 79 3.69 -15.07 8.00
C TRP A 79 4.17 -15.00 6.55
N ASP A 80 4.04 -13.85 5.86
CA ASP A 80 4.58 -13.67 4.51
C ASP A 80 6.12 -13.73 4.49
N ILE A 81 6.76 -13.29 5.57
CA ILE A 81 8.21 -13.40 5.79
C ILE A 81 8.59 -14.87 5.98
N ILE A 82 7.95 -15.58 6.91
CA ILE A 82 8.21 -17.01 7.16
C ILE A 82 7.98 -17.82 5.89
N ARG A 83 6.83 -17.66 5.23
CA ARG A 83 6.50 -18.37 3.99
C ARG A 83 7.50 -18.04 2.88
N GLY A 84 7.90 -16.78 2.74
CA GLY A 84 8.84 -16.34 1.71
C GLY A 84 10.25 -16.91 1.86
N ASN A 85 10.71 -17.11 3.09
CA ASN A 85 12.03 -17.67 3.38
C ASN A 85 12.04 -19.22 3.43
N VAL A 86 10.91 -19.85 3.81
CA VAL A 86 10.77 -21.31 3.84
C VAL A 86 10.50 -21.88 2.45
N PHE A 87 9.54 -21.34 1.70
CA PHE A 87 9.10 -21.90 0.41
C PHE A 87 9.81 -21.24 -0.78
N THR A 88 11.15 -21.33 -0.79
CA THR A 88 11.99 -20.86 -1.91
C THR A 88 12.28 -21.99 -2.90
N TRP A 89 12.56 -21.66 -4.17
CA TRP A 89 13.06 -22.64 -5.16
C TRP A 89 14.34 -23.34 -4.69
N PHE A 90 15.20 -22.62 -3.97
CA PHE A 90 16.40 -23.15 -3.33
C PHE A 90 16.08 -24.25 -2.29
N ASN A 91 15.17 -23.96 -1.34
CA ASN A 91 14.76 -24.94 -0.33
C ASN A 91 13.97 -26.11 -0.96
N LEU A 92 13.26 -25.89 -2.07
CA LEU A 92 12.61 -26.96 -2.81
C LEU A 92 13.63 -27.95 -3.41
N ILE A 93 14.71 -27.45 -4.04
CA ILE A 93 15.79 -28.30 -4.58
C ILE A 93 16.45 -29.10 -3.45
N LEU A 94 16.89 -28.43 -2.38
CA LEU A 94 17.50 -29.11 -1.24
C LEU A 94 16.53 -30.08 -0.54
N GLY A 95 15.24 -29.75 -0.44
CA GLY A 95 14.21 -30.61 0.14
C GLY A 95 14.00 -31.89 -0.66
N VAL A 96 13.96 -31.81 -2.00
CA VAL A 96 13.88 -33.00 -2.86
C VAL A 96 15.12 -33.88 -2.72
N LEU A 97 16.32 -33.29 -2.72
CA LEU A 97 17.57 -34.03 -2.52
C LEU A 97 17.64 -34.67 -1.11
N PHE A 98 17.16 -33.98 -0.07
CA PHE A 98 17.11 -34.49 1.30
C PHE A 98 16.12 -35.66 1.44
N VAL A 99 14.95 -35.58 0.80
CA VAL A 99 13.99 -36.70 0.76
C VAL A 99 14.57 -37.90 0.02
N ALA A 100 15.27 -37.69 -1.10
CA ALA A 100 15.97 -38.77 -1.82
C ALA A 100 17.07 -39.41 -0.96
N MET A 101 17.84 -38.60 -0.21
CA MET A 101 18.88 -39.05 0.71
C MET A 101 18.30 -39.93 1.83
N LEU A 102 17.19 -39.51 2.45
CA LEU A 102 16.49 -40.28 3.49
C LEU A 102 15.84 -41.57 2.98
N ALA A 103 15.40 -41.60 1.72
CA ALA A 103 14.69 -42.75 1.14
C ALA A 103 15.63 -43.85 0.62
N PHE A 104 16.80 -43.49 0.09
CA PHE A 104 17.65 -44.41 -0.68
C PHE A 104 19.12 -44.44 -0.27
N GLY A 105 19.57 -43.62 0.69
CA GLY A 105 20.96 -43.61 1.13
C GLY A 105 21.14 -43.44 2.63
N SER A 106 22.35 -43.04 3.03
CA SER A 106 22.75 -42.97 4.44
C SER A 106 22.08 -41.81 5.20
N TRP A 107 21.42 -42.16 6.30
CA TRP A 107 20.80 -41.19 7.22
C TRP A 107 21.82 -40.25 7.89
N LYS A 108 23.10 -40.64 7.95
CA LYS A 108 24.18 -39.80 8.48
C LYS A 108 24.52 -38.68 7.50
N ASP A 109 24.50 -38.98 6.21
CA ASP A 109 24.80 -38.00 5.17
C ASP A 109 23.62 -37.05 4.95
N ALA A 110 22.39 -37.51 5.23
CA ALA A 110 21.19 -36.67 5.31
C ALA A 110 21.29 -35.51 6.33
N LEU A 111 22.28 -35.47 7.23
CA LEU A 111 22.52 -34.31 8.10
C LEU A 111 22.73 -32.99 7.32
N PHE A 112 23.09 -33.02 6.04
CA PHE A 112 23.11 -31.80 5.22
C PHE A 112 21.75 -31.08 5.19
N GLY A 113 20.64 -31.80 5.39
CA GLY A 113 19.28 -31.22 5.46
C GLY A 113 19.11 -30.14 6.54
N TRP A 114 19.95 -30.12 7.57
CA TRP A 114 20.00 -29.04 8.57
C TRP A 114 20.27 -27.66 7.94
N ILE A 115 20.95 -27.61 6.79
CA ILE A 115 21.21 -26.38 6.03
C ILE A 115 19.89 -25.68 5.63
N ILE A 116 18.82 -26.44 5.34
CA ILE A 116 17.51 -25.87 4.98
C ILE A 116 16.94 -25.06 6.16
N PHE A 117 16.96 -25.64 7.36
CA PHE A 117 16.46 -25.00 8.57
C PHE A 117 17.32 -23.81 8.99
N ILE A 118 18.64 -23.93 8.90
CA ILE A 118 19.59 -22.85 9.22
C ILE A 118 19.38 -21.67 8.26
N ASN A 119 19.33 -21.91 6.94
CA ASN A 119 19.15 -20.84 5.95
C ASN A 119 17.78 -20.17 6.05
N ALA A 120 16.70 -20.94 6.24
CA ALA A 120 15.38 -20.38 6.46
C ALA A 120 15.34 -19.53 7.75
N GLY A 121 15.94 -20.01 8.85
CA GLY A 121 16.04 -19.28 10.11
C GLY A 121 16.84 -17.98 9.99
N ILE A 122 17.99 -18.01 9.29
CA ILE A 122 18.81 -16.83 9.01
C ILE A 122 18.01 -15.81 8.19
N GLY A 123 17.36 -16.24 7.09
CA GLY A 123 16.54 -15.37 6.25
C GLY A 123 15.38 -14.71 7.01
N ILE A 124 14.64 -15.49 7.82
CA ILE A 124 13.56 -14.97 8.67
C ILE A 124 14.09 -13.93 9.66
N VAL A 125 15.21 -14.21 10.35
CA VAL A 125 15.78 -13.27 11.33
C VAL A 125 16.31 -12.01 10.66
N GLN A 126 16.90 -12.11 9.47
CA GLN A 126 17.37 -10.96 8.69
C GLN A 126 16.20 -10.07 8.25
N GLU A 127 15.16 -10.65 7.64
CA GLU A 127 14.00 -9.91 7.16
C GLU A 127 13.17 -9.32 8.32
N MET A 128 13.04 -10.04 9.43
CA MET A 128 12.47 -9.52 10.70
C MET A 128 13.22 -8.28 11.21
N ARG A 129 14.56 -8.31 11.25
CA ARG A 129 15.38 -7.17 11.69
C ARG A 129 15.25 -5.98 10.75
N ALA A 130 15.23 -6.22 9.43
CA ALA A 130 15.00 -5.19 8.44
C ALA A 130 13.61 -4.55 8.59
N LYS A 131 12.56 -5.36 8.76
CA LYS A 131 11.20 -4.88 9.02
C LYS A 131 11.13 -4.00 10.28
N ILE A 132 11.71 -4.45 11.40
CA ILE A 132 11.72 -3.67 12.65
C ILE A 132 12.45 -2.33 12.49
N ALA A 133 13.54 -2.28 11.73
CA ALA A 133 14.26 -1.04 11.45
C ALA A 133 13.42 -0.06 10.60
N LEU A 134 12.74 -0.57 9.56
CA LEU A 134 11.85 0.20 8.70
C LEU A 134 10.60 0.70 9.44
N ASP A 135 9.95 -0.16 10.23
CA ASP A 135 8.79 0.18 11.04
C ASP A 135 9.12 1.35 11.97
N ARG A 136 10.23 1.25 12.72
CA ARG A 136 10.71 2.32 13.63
C ARG A 136 10.99 3.63 12.90
N LEU A 137 11.62 3.59 11.73
CA LEU A 137 11.86 4.81 10.97
C LEU A 137 10.55 5.44 10.49
N SER A 138 9.58 4.62 10.09
CA SER A 138 8.28 5.12 9.62
C SER A 138 7.43 5.78 10.71
N VAL A 139 7.72 5.52 11.99
CA VAL A 139 7.15 6.27 13.14
C VAL A 139 7.86 7.62 13.30
N LEU A 140 9.18 7.68 13.15
CA LEU A 140 9.97 8.92 13.26
C LEU A 140 9.75 9.90 12.10
N THR A 141 9.17 9.44 10.99
CA THR A 141 8.78 10.27 9.84
C THR A 141 7.27 10.29 9.59
N ALA A 142 6.46 9.86 10.58
CA ALA A 142 5.01 9.90 10.48
C ALA A 142 4.52 11.36 10.37
N PRO A 143 3.63 11.70 9.41
CA PRO A 143 2.94 12.97 9.41
C PRO A 143 2.14 13.14 10.71
N ALA A 144 2.10 14.36 11.22
CA ALA A 144 1.38 14.71 12.44
C ALA A 144 0.11 15.51 12.13
N ALA A 145 -0.91 15.35 12.98
CA ALA A 145 -2.16 16.09 12.98
C ALA A 145 -2.29 16.88 14.28
N LYS A 146 -2.73 18.13 14.16
CA LYS A 146 -3.02 19.02 15.30
C LYS A 146 -4.48 18.77 15.71
N VAL A 147 -4.70 18.18 16.88
CA VAL A 147 -6.04 17.82 17.37
C VAL A 147 -6.37 18.54 18.68
N VAL A 148 -7.64 18.51 19.08
CA VAL A 148 -8.09 18.88 20.42
C VAL A 148 -8.53 17.63 21.16
N ARG A 149 -7.95 17.35 22.33
CA ARG A 149 -8.27 16.22 23.20
C ARG A 149 -8.26 16.65 24.66
N ASP A 150 -9.26 16.22 25.42
CA ASP A 150 -9.49 16.63 26.81
C ASP A 150 -9.49 18.17 27.01
N GLY A 151 -9.91 18.93 25.99
CA GLY A 151 -9.88 20.41 25.97
C GLY A 151 -8.53 21.03 25.56
N GLU A 152 -7.45 20.24 25.47
CA GLU A 152 -6.10 20.73 25.16
C GLU A 152 -5.69 20.45 23.70
N HIS A 153 -4.79 21.30 23.18
CA HIS A 153 -4.18 21.11 21.87
C HIS A 153 -3.08 20.04 21.94
N GLN A 154 -3.16 19.03 21.08
CA GLN A 154 -2.17 17.94 21.01
C GLN A 154 -1.74 17.72 19.57
N GLU A 155 -0.47 17.36 19.36
CA GLU A 155 0.05 16.94 18.06
C GLU A 155 0.28 15.43 18.08
N ILE A 156 -0.43 14.69 17.24
CA ILE A 156 -0.47 13.22 17.23
C ILE A 156 -0.14 12.67 15.84
N PRO A 157 0.34 11.42 15.70
CA PRO A 157 0.46 10.78 14.39
C PRO A 157 -0.88 10.75 13.65
N VAL A 158 -0.86 10.96 12.33
CA VAL A 158 -2.07 10.93 11.48
C VAL A 158 -2.85 9.61 11.57
N SER A 159 -2.17 8.50 11.87
CA SER A 159 -2.78 7.18 12.12
C SER A 159 -3.68 7.12 13.35
N ASP A 160 -3.44 8.01 14.31
CA ASP A 160 -3.99 7.95 15.66
C ASP A 160 -5.22 8.87 15.82
N VAL A 161 -5.55 9.62 14.77
CA VAL A 161 -6.82 10.34 14.59
C VAL A 161 -7.96 9.32 14.57
N VAL A 162 -9.05 9.59 15.29
CA VAL A 162 -10.25 8.74 15.30
C VAL A 162 -11.47 9.42 14.65
N LEU A 163 -12.53 8.65 14.45
CA LEU A 163 -13.84 9.22 14.09
C LEU A 163 -14.30 10.26 15.13
N ASP A 164 -14.94 11.33 14.71
CA ASP A 164 -15.38 12.48 15.51
C ASP A 164 -14.25 13.32 16.15
N GLU A 165 -12.98 13.06 15.82
CA GLU A 165 -11.85 13.87 16.30
C GLU A 165 -11.97 15.33 15.81
N VAL A 166 -11.65 16.27 16.68
CA VAL A 166 -11.58 17.70 16.35
C VAL A 166 -10.16 18.04 15.93
N VAL A 167 -9.98 18.33 14.64
CA VAL A 167 -8.69 18.56 13.99
C VAL A 167 -8.58 20.03 13.58
N ARG A 168 -7.44 20.66 13.85
CA ARG A 168 -7.14 22.03 13.44
C ARG A 168 -6.19 22.03 12.25
N VAL A 169 -6.46 22.90 11.28
CA VAL A 169 -5.68 23.01 10.04
C VAL A 169 -5.31 24.45 9.73
N THR A 170 -4.13 24.61 9.14
CA THR A 170 -3.49 25.86 8.74
C THR A 170 -2.85 25.70 7.37
N VAL A 171 -2.50 26.80 6.69
CA VAL A 171 -1.87 26.78 5.37
C VAL A 171 -0.70 25.77 5.29
N GLY A 172 -0.74 24.90 4.28
CA GLY A 172 0.23 23.82 4.06
C GLY A 172 -0.12 22.49 4.74
N ASP A 173 -1.07 22.46 5.68
CA ASP A 173 -1.53 21.19 6.26
C ASP A 173 -2.39 20.41 5.24
N GLN A 174 -2.22 19.09 5.24
CA GLN A 174 -3.10 18.17 4.50
C GLN A 174 -4.37 17.90 5.31
N ILE A 175 -5.51 17.75 4.65
CA ILE A 175 -6.74 17.24 5.25
C ILE A 175 -6.58 15.72 5.47
N VAL A 176 -6.39 15.33 6.73
CA VAL A 176 -5.96 13.96 7.13
C VAL A 176 -7.08 12.93 7.16
N ALA A 177 -8.33 13.38 7.21
CA ALA A 177 -9.55 12.57 7.31
C ALA A 177 -10.71 13.35 6.66
N ASP A 178 -11.74 12.66 6.19
CA ASP A 178 -12.96 13.33 5.72
C ASP A 178 -13.63 14.01 6.92
N GLY A 179 -14.23 15.18 6.71
CA GLY A 179 -14.74 15.96 7.83
C GLY A 179 -15.79 17.01 7.48
N GLU A 180 -16.26 17.66 8.53
CA GLU A 180 -17.19 18.78 8.52
C GLU A 180 -16.53 19.97 9.23
N THR A 181 -16.44 21.11 8.56
CA THR A 181 -15.86 22.34 9.09
C THR A 181 -16.69 22.84 10.29
N LEU A 182 -16.06 23.07 11.43
CA LEU A 182 -16.65 23.68 12.62
C LEU A 182 -16.36 25.19 12.67
N GLU A 183 -15.12 25.58 12.36
CA GLU A 183 -14.65 26.97 12.30
C GLU A 183 -13.88 27.20 11.01
N SER A 184 -14.06 28.37 10.40
CA SER A 184 -13.31 28.83 9.24
C SER A 184 -12.84 30.26 9.43
N SER A 185 -11.60 30.54 9.04
CA SER A 185 -11.00 31.86 8.98
C SER A 185 -10.34 32.00 7.61
N SER A 186 -11.17 32.33 6.61
CA SER A 186 -10.82 32.34 5.19
C SER A 186 -10.21 31.01 4.71
N LEU A 187 -10.75 29.88 5.16
CA LEU A 187 -10.23 28.55 4.82
C LEU A 187 -10.46 28.23 3.34
N GLU A 188 -9.38 28.14 2.57
CA GLU A 188 -9.40 27.67 1.18
C GLU A 188 -8.64 26.36 1.04
N VAL A 189 -9.24 25.41 0.32
CA VAL A 189 -8.73 24.04 0.19
C VAL A 189 -8.60 23.66 -1.28
N ASP A 190 -7.42 23.20 -1.67
CA ASP A 190 -7.12 22.62 -2.98
C ASP A 190 -7.53 21.14 -2.99
N GLU A 191 -8.58 20.83 -3.76
CA GLU A 191 -9.12 19.48 -3.98
C GLU A 191 -8.70 18.88 -5.33
N SER A 192 -7.79 19.53 -6.07
CA SER A 192 -7.43 19.17 -7.46
C SER A 192 -6.90 17.75 -7.62
N LEU A 193 -6.22 17.20 -6.62
CA LEU A 193 -5.75 15.81 -6.60
C LEU A 193 -6.88 14.76 -6.51
N LEU A 194 -8.09 15.19 -6.16
CA LEU A 194 -9.27 14.33 -5.95
C LEU A 194 -10.36 14.56 -7.01
N THR A 195 -10.55 15.81 -7.43
CA THR A 195 -11.61 16.23 -8.39
C THR A 195 -11.07 16.50 -9.79
N GLY A 196 -9.78 16.84 -9.92
CA GLY A 196 -9.19 17.35 -11.15
C GLY A 196 -9.37 18.86 -11.37
N GLU A 197 -10.12 19.55 -10.51
CA GLU A 197 -10.37 21.00 -10.64
C GLU A 197 -9.30 21.81 -9.89
N SER A 198 -8.61 22.71 -10.59
CA SER A 198 -7.47 23.46 -10.04
C SER A 198 -7.83 24.74 -9.27
N VAL A 199 -9.11 25.01 -9.06
CA VAL A 199 -9.58 26.22 -8.34
C VAL A 199 -9.78 25.86 -6.86
N PRO A 200 -9.11 26.54 -5.92
CA PRO A 200 -9.33 26.33 -4.49
C PRO A 200 -10.79 26.58 -4.09
N VAL A 201 -11.31 25.71 -3.23
CA VAL A 201 -12.68 25.79 -2.72
C VAL A 201 -12.66 26.43 -1.35
N MET A 202 -13.37 27.56 -1.20
CA MET A 202 -13.61 28.20 0.10
C MET A 202 -14.55 27.34 0.95
N LYS A 203 -14.22 27.16 2.24
CA LYS A 203 -14.92 26.25 3.16
C LYS A 203 -15.47 27.04 4.35
N GLU A 204 -16.78 27.22 4.38
CA GLU A 204 -17.52 27.80 5.51
C GLU A 204 -17.81 26.76 6.61
N PRO A 205 -18.21 27.17 7.83
CA PRO A 205 -18.76 26.25 8.83
C PRO A 205 -19.92 25.40 8.27
N GLY A 206 -19.93 24.11 8.58
CA GLY A 206 -20.83 23.10 8.01
C GLY A 206 -20.42 22.58 6.62
N ALA A 207 -19.42 23.17 5.96
CA ALA A 207 -18.93 22.64 4.67
C ALA A 207 -18.19 21.30 4.85
N ARG A 208 -18.26 20.45 3.83
CA ARG A 208 -17.52 19.18 3.80
C ARG A 208 -16.06 19.40 3.38
N LEU A 209 -15.17 18.73 4.10
CA LEU A 209 -13.76 18.57 3.78
C LEU A 209 -13.47 17.14 3.31
N LEU A 210 -12.67 17.01 2.26
CA LEU A 210 -12.25 15.72 1.70
C LEU A 210 -10.83 15.38 2.15
N SER A 211 -10.63 14.16 2.64
CA SER A 211 -9.30 13.62 2.92
C SER A 211 -8.42 13.66 1.67
N GLY A 212 -7.15 14.01 1.84
CA GLY A 212 -6.17 14.08 0.75
C GLY A 212 -5.95 15.47 0.16
N SER A 213 -6.93 16.38 0.30
CA SER A 213 -6.82 17.79 -0.09
C SER A 213 -5.84 18.59 0.78
N PHE A 214 -5.47 19.80 0.36
CA PHE A 214 -4.50 20.65 1.09
C PHE A 214 -5.05 22.05 1.38
N VAL A 215 -4.74 22.61 2.55
CA VAL A 215 -5.10 24.00 2.88
C VAL A 215 -4.13 24.96 2.18
N VAL A 216 -4.65 25.83 1.33
CA VAL A 216 -3.85 26.81 0.57
C VAL A 216 -3.95 28.24 1.13
N ALA A 217 -5.05 28.57 1.81
CA ALA A 217 -5.19 29.85 2.51
C ALA A 217 -6.00 29.69 3.81
N GLY A 218 -5.79 30.63 4.74
CA GLY A 218 -6.51 30.72 6.00
C GLY A 218 -6.22 29.62 7.02
N SER A 219 -7.17 29.40 7.90
CA SER A 219 -7.15 28.34 8.91
C SER A 219 -8.56 27.89 9.27
N GLY A 220 -8.68 26.74 9.91
CA GLY A 220 -9.98 26.25 10.38
C GLY A 220 -9.88 25.08 11.35
N VAL A 221 -11.04 24.67 11.83
CA VAL A 221 -11.22 23.50 12.70
C VAL A 221 -12.30 22.63 12.10
N PHE A 222 -12.11 21.32 12.07
CA PHE A 222 -13.09 20.38 11.53
C PHE A 222 -13.26 19.16 12.43
N ARG A 223 -14.43 18.52 12.35
CA ARG A 223 -14.71 17.22 12.97
C ARG A 223 -14.54 16.11 11.93
N ALA A 224 -13.75 15.10 12.22
CA ALA A 224 -13.58 13.94 11.34
C ALA A 224 -14.88 13.12 11.25
N THR A 225 -15.46 13.01 10.06
CA THR A 225 -16.72 12.28 9.79
C THR A 225 -16.50 10.94 9.08
N ALA A 226 -15.34 10.74 8.44
CA ALA A 226 -14.88 9.42 8.02
C ALA A 226 -13.35 9.32 8.07
N VAL A 227 -12.85 8.17 8.55
CA VAL A 227 -11.43 7.90 8.79
C VAL A 227 -11.04 6.55 8.18
N GLY A 228 -9.75 6.37 7.90
CA GLY A 228 -9.24 5.08 7.45
C GLY A 228 -9.89 4.63 6.12
N PRO A 229 -10.33 3.37 5.98
CA PRO A 229 -10.94 2.86 4.74
C PRO A 229 -12.17 3.63 4.25
N ASP A 230 -12.93 4.28 5.14
CA ASP A 230 -14.19 4.95 4.80
C ASP A 230 -13.99 6.36 4.22
N ALA A 231 -12.79 6.93 4.38
CA ALA A 231 -12.45 8.28 3.92
C ALA A 231 -12.35 8.37 2.38
N TYR A 232 -12.72 9.52 1.80
CA TYR A 232 -12.87 9.68 0.35
C TYR A 232 -11.62 9.32 -0.46
N ALA A 233 -10.44 9.80 -0.07
CA ALA A 233 -9.19 9.46 -0.77
C ALA A 233 -8.85 7.96 -0.71
N GLN A 234 -9.27 7.27 0.35
CA GLN A 234 -9.00 5.84 0.53
C GLN A 234 -9.97 4.99 -0.29
N ARG A 235 -11.23 5.42 -0.40
CA ARG A 235 -12.19 4.83 -1.34
C ARG A 235 -11.74 5.03 -2.79
N LEU A 236 -11.37 6.25 -3.18
CA LEU A 236 -10.89 6.57 -4.52
C LEU A 236 -9.63 5.76 -4.90
N THR A 237 -8.67 5.61 -3.97
CA THR A 237 -7.47 4.79 -4.21
C THR A 237 -7.68 3.28 -4.04
N GLY A 238 -8.70 2.85 -3.30
CA GLY A 238 -9.10 1.45 -3.17
C GLY A 238 -9.82 0.91 -4.41
N GLU A 239 -10.75 1.71 -4.95
CA GLU A 239 -11.55 1.36 -6.14
C GLU A 239 -10.69 1.36 -7.43
N GLY A 240 -9.65 2.20 -7.50
CA GLY A 240 -8.73 2.26 -8.66
C GLY A 240 -7.59 1.22 -8.69
N LYS A 241 -7.21 0.63 -7.54
CA LYS A 241 -6.03 -0.23 -7.46
C LYS A 241 -6.33 -1.70 -7.78
N ARG A 242 -6.34 -2.02 -9.08
CA ARG A 242 -5.87 -3.35 -9.53
C ARG A 242 -4.39 -3.45 -9.16
N TYR A 243 -4.12 -4.02 -7.99
CA TYR A 243 -2.77 -4.21 -7.46
C TYR A 243 -1.95 -5.10 -8.40
N VAL A 244 -1.18 -4.46 -9.30
CA VAL A 244 -0.02 -5.08 -9.90
C VAL A 244 0.92 -5.35 -8.74
N ARG A 245 1.06 -6.63 -8.36
CA ARG A 245 2.22 -7.03 -7.57
C ARG A 245 3.44 -6.76 -8.45
N LEU A 246 4.12 -5.65 -8.19
CA LEU A 246 5.46 -5.39 -8.67
C LEU A 246 6.40 -6.41 -8.01
N SER A 247 6.37 -7.64 -8.53
CA SER A 247 7.43 -8.61 -8.35
C SER A 247 8.70 -7.98 -8.87
N SER A 248 9.68 -7.77 -7.99
CA SER A 248 10.96 -7.18 -8.38
C SER A 248 11.59 -7.98 -9.53
N ASP A 249 12.05 -7.29 -10.56
CA ASP A 249 12.62 -7.92 -11.75
C ASP A 249 13.93 -8.64 -11.41
N LEU A 250 14.66 -8.16 -10.40
CA LEU A 250 15.84 -8.84 -9.87
C LEU A 250 15.47 -10.10 -9.06
N VAL A 251 14.41 -10.09 -8.26
CA VAL A 251 13.89 -11.30 -7.58
C VAL A 251 13.35 -12.31 -8.60
N ASN A 252 12.70 -11.86 -9.66
CA ASN A 252 12.30 -12.71 -10.78
C ASN A 252 13.52 -13.28 -11.51
N GLY A 253 14.57 -12.48 -11.75
CA GLY A 253 15.83 -12.92 -12.34
C GLY A 253 16.56 -13.97 -11.50
N ILE A 254 16.68 -13.75 -10.18
CA ILE A 254 17.26 -14.71 -9.24
C ILE A 254 16.45 -16.02 -9.23
N ASN A 255 15.11 -15.94 -9.18
CA ASN A 255 14.25 -17.11 -9.27
C ASN A 255 14.37 -17.83 -10.63
N ASN A 256 14.61 -17.11 -11.72
CA ASN A 256 14.84 -17.70 -13.04
C ASN A 256 16.19 -18.44 -13.09
N ILE A 257 17.27 -17.86 -12.55
CA ILE A 257 18.57 -18.53 -12.40
C ILE A 257 18.42 -19.80 -11.55
N LEU A 258 17.76 -19.70 -10.39
CA LEU A 258 17.48 -20.86 -9.52
C LEU A 258 16.64 -21.94 -10.22
N ARG A 259 15.66 -21.55 -11.06
CA ARG A 259 14.86 -22.48 -11.86
C ARG A 259 15.68 -23.15 -12.95
N VAL A 260 16.54 -22.42 -13.66
CA VAL A 260 17.45 -22.97 -14.68
C VAL A 260 18.42 -23.98 -14.06
N ILE A 261 19.02 -23.64 -12.92
CA ILE A 261 19.88 -24.56 -12.14
C ILE A 261 19.07 -25.77 -11.66
N GLY A 262 17.89 -25.56 -11.07
CA GLY A 262 17.04 -26.65 -10.57
C GLY A 262 16.57 -27.62 -11.65
N VAL A 263 16.22 -27.12 -12.84
CA VAL A 263 15.88 -27.95 -14.00
C VAL A 263 17.13 -28.66 -14.56
N GLY A 264 18.29 -27.99 -14.59
CA GLY A 264 19.56 -28.57 -15.02
C GLY A 264 20.11 -29.65 -14.08
N ILE A 265 19.82 -29.56 -12.79
CA ILE A 265 20.16 -30.58 -11.78
C ILE A 265 19.49 -31.93 -12.07
N ILE A 266 18.31 -31.96 -12.69
CA ILE A 266 17.58 -33.20 -12.99
C ILE A 266 18.33 -34.11 -13.99
N PRO A 267 18.66 -33.70 -15.24
CA PRO A 267 19.39 -34.54 -16.17
C PRO A 267 20.83 -34.83 -15.70
N VAL A 268 21.48 -33.89 -15.00
CA VAL A 268 22.80 -34.13 -14.39
C VAL A 268 22.72 -35.22 -13.32
N GLY A 269 21.72 -35.16 -12.42
CA GLY A 269 21.50 -36.17 -11.39
C GLY A 269 21.18 -37.55 -11.96
N ILE A 270 20.34 -37.63 -13.00
CA ILE A 270 20.06 -38.88 -13.72
C ILE A 270 21.33 -39.45 -14.35
N LEU A 271 22.14 -38.60 -15.02
CA LEU A 271 23.40 -39.01 -15.64
C LEU A 271 24.43 -39.49 -14.60
N MET A 272 24.52 -38.82 -13.45
CA MET A 272 25.40 -39.22 -12.35
C MET A 272 24.97 -40.54 -11.73
N ILE A 273 23.70 -40.74 -11.42
CA ILE A 273 23.16 -42.03 -10.92
C ILE A 273 23.43 -43.15 -11.93
N TRP A 274 23.18 -42.91 -13.22
CA TRP A 274 23.47 -43.88 -14.28
C TRP A 274 24.96 -44.23 -14.34
N ALA A 275 25.86 -43.23 -14.25
CA ALA A 275 27.30 -43.44 -14.22
C ALA A 275 27.74 -44.24 -12.99
N GLN A 276 27.21 -43.95 -11.80
CA GLN A 276 27.49 -44.68 -10.56
C GLN A 276 27.12 -46.17 -10.69
N PHE A 277 25.90 -46.47 -11.19
CA PHE A 277 25.51 -47.87 -11.44
C PHE A 277 26.38 -48.56 -12.52
N ARG A 278 26.85 -47.83 -13.54
CA ARG A 278 27.77 -48.36 -14.55
C ARG A 278 29.18 -48.63 -14.00
N MET A 279 29.58 -47.97 -12.93
CA MET A 279 30.82 -48.22 -12.17
C MET A 279 30.66 -49.31 -11.10
N GLY A 280 29.45 -49.88 -10.93
CA GLY A 280 29.18 -50.94 -9.96
C GLY A 280 28.88 -50.47 -8.54
N ALA A 281 28.62 -49.17 -8.34
CA ALA A 281 28.23 -48.62 -7.04
C ALA A 281 26.91 -49.22 -6.54
N THR A 282 26.76 -49.30 -5.21
CA THR A 282 25.48 -49.67 -4.59
C THR A 282 24.43 -48.55 -4.75
N VAL A 283 23.15 -48.85 -4.53
CA VAL A 283 22.08 -47.84 -4.57
C VAL A 283 22.36 -46.72 -3.56
N GLU A 284 22.74 -47.08 -2.33
CA GLU A 284 23.08 -46.14 -1.27
C GLU A 284 24.27 -45.25 -1.64
N GLU A 285 25.37 -45.85 -2.09
CA GLU A 285 26.57 -45.12 -2.50
C GLU A 285 26.34 -44.21 -3.72
N GLY A 286 25.62 -44.71 -4.73
CA GLY A 286 25.28 -43.96 -5.94
C GLY A 286 24.38 -42.76 -5.65
N VAL A 287 23.43 -42.90 -4.73
CA VAL A 287 22.57 -41.79 -4.27
C VAL A 287 23.36 -40.81 -3.41
N THR A 288 24.11 -41.28 -2.39
CA THR A 288 24.93 -40.41 -1.52
C THR A 288 25.92 -39.57 -2.34
N ASN A 289 26.68 -40.19 -3.23
CA ASN A 289 27.67 -39.51 -4.07
C ASN A 289 27.02 -38.50 -5.03
N THR A 290 25.86 -38.84 -5.60
CA THR A 290 25.15 -37.92 -6.50
C THR A 290 24.54 -36.75 -5.72
N VAL A 291 23.87 -36.99 -4.60
CA VAL A 291 23.29 -35.94 -3.76
C VAL A 291 24.37 -34.99 -3.26
N ALA A 292 25.52 -35.49 -2.79
CA ALA A 292 26.64 -34.66 -2.37
C ALA A 292 27.14 -33.72 -3.49
N ALA A 293 27.31 -34.25 -4.71
CA ALA A 293 27.71 -33.44 -5.87
C ALA A 293 26.66 -32.41 -6.29
N LEU A 294 25.37 -32.78 -6.28
CA LEU A 294 24.27 -31.87 -6.62
C LEU A 294 24.09 -30.76 -5.58
N VAL A 295 24.26 -31.05 -4.28
CA VAL A 295 24.25 -30.05 -3.21
C VAL A 295 25.39 -29.04 -3.37
N ALA A 296 26.59 -29.50 -3.74
CA ALA A 296 27.74 -28.63 -4.01
C ALA A 296 27.54 -27.72 -5.25
N MET A 297 26.65 -28.09 -6.18
CA MET A 297 26.30 -27.28 -7.35
C MET A 297 25.32 -26.14 -7.03
N VAL A 298 24.61 -26.18 -5.89
CA VAL A 298 23.63 -25.13 -5.55
C VAL A 298 24.34 -23.88 -5.02
N PRO A 299 24.11 -22.68 -5.59
CA PRO A 299 24.85 -21.46 -5.23
C PRO A 299 24.33 -20.83 -3.91
N GLN A 300 24.58 -21.50 -2.79
CA GLN A 300 24.09 -21.12 -1.45
C GLN A 300 24.47 -19.67 -1.08
N GLY A 301 25.71 -19.26 -1.36
CA GLY A 301 26.22 -17.93 -1.05
C GLY A 301 25.56 -16.79 -1.85
N LEU A 302 25.10 -17.05 -3.07
CA LEU A 302 24.48 -16.03 -3.93
C LEU A 302 23.16 -15.52 -3.33
N VAL A 303 22.32 -16.43 -2.85
CA VAL A 303 21.02 -16.10 -2.24
C VAL A 303 21.23 -15.29 -0.96
N LEU A 304 22.21 -15.66 -0.13
CA LEU A 304 22.54 -14.94 1.10
C LEU A 304 23.06 -13.52 0.81
N LEU A 305 24.00 -13.38 -0.13
CA LEU A 305 24.58 -12.08 -0.50
C LEU A 305 23.54 -11.13 -1.10
N THR A 306 22.63 -11.63 -1.95
CA THR A 306 21.55 -10.81 -2.52
C THR A 306 20.58 -10.33 -1.44
N SER A 307 20.15 -11.19 -0.51
CA SER A 307 19.32 -10.78 0.64
C SER A 307 19.99 -9.73 1.53
N ILE A 308 21.29 -9.86 1.79
CA ILE A 308 22.06 -8.85 2.55
C ILE A 308 22.13 -7.53 1.79
N ALA A 309 22.45 -7.56 0.48
CA ALA A 309 22.51 -6.37 -0.36
C ALA A 309 21.16 -5.63 -0.38
N PHE A 310 20.04 -6.34 -0.59
CA PHE A 310 18.70 -5.76 -0.54
C PHE A 310 18.35 -5.15 0.82
N ALA A 311 18.63 -5.86 1.93
CA ALA A 311 18.34 -5.35 3.26
C ALA A 311 19.15 -4.07 3.57
N VAL A 312 20.43 -4.03 3.19
CA VAL A 312 21.27 -2.84 3.33
C VAL A 312 20.76 -1.70 2.44
N SER A 313 20.44 -1.96 1.17
CA SER A 313 19.89 -0.94 0.26
C SER A 313 18.59 -0.33 0.78
N ALA A 314 17.66 -1.17 1.27
CA ALA A 314 16.41 -0.70 1.88
C ALA A 314 16.66 0.18 3.11
N ILE A 315 17.60 -0.20 3.99
CA ILE A 315 18.00 0.60 5.17
C ILE A 315 18.62 1.94 4.75
N VAL A 316 19.54 1.93 3.79
CA VAL A 316 20.25 3.15 3.31
C VAL A 316 19.30 4.14 2.64
N LEU A 317 18.37 3.66 1.82
CA LEU A 317 17.36 4.50 1.16
C LEU A 317 16.38 5.11 2.17
N ALA A 318 15.91 4.29 3.12
CA ALA A 318 15.06 4.75 4.20
C ALA A 318 15.75 5.86 5.03
N GLN A 319 17.01 5.65 5.41
CA GLN A 319 17.82 6.65 6.13
C GLN A 319 18.02 7.97 5.36
N ARG A 320 18.06 7.92 4.02
CA ARG A 320 18.19 9.13 3.17
C ARG A 320 16.90 9.92 2.99
N LYS A 321 15.80 9.57 3.67
CA LYS A 321 14.47 10.20 3.57
C LYS A 321 13.89 10.24 2.14
N VAL A 322 14.41 9.40 1.24
CA VAL A 322 13.80 9.23 -0.08
C VAL A 322 12.57 8.35 0.11
N LEU A 323 11.39 8.96 0.21
CA LEU A 323 10.12 8.25 0.04
C LEU A 323 9.97 7.83 -1.44
N THR A 324 10.75 6.85 -1.88
CA THR A 324 10.30 6.00 -2.98
C THR A 324 8.99 5.35 -2.52
N ARG A 325 7.89 5.70 -3.18
CA ARG A 325 6.54 5.28 -2.73
C ARG A 325 6.39 3.77 -2.63
N GLU A 326 7.19 3.01 -3.38
CA GLU A 326 7.36 1.55 -3.21
C GLU A 326 8.84 1.13 -3.46
N LEU A 327 9.30 0.08 -2.78
CA LEU A 327 10.66 -0.48 -2.89
C LEU A 327 11.10 -0.96 -4.29
N PRO A 328 10.23 -1.40 -5.22
CA PRO A 328 10.64 -1.80 -6.58
C PRO A 328 11.25 -0.66 -7.42
N ALA A 329 11.03 0.61 -7.05
CA ALA A 329 11.56 1.77 -7.78
C ALA A 329 13.11 1.88 -7.76
N VAL A 330 13.79 1.03 -6.99
CA VAL A 330 15.26 0.98 -6.88
C VAL A 330 15.90 0.16 -8.01
N GLU A 331 15.14 -0.74 -8.65
CA GLU A 331 15.65 -1.62 -9.71
C GLU A 331 15.53 -1.02 -11.13
N GLY A 332 14.81 0.10 -11.27
CA GLY A 332 14.61 0.81 -12.53
C GLY A 332 15.46 2.08 -12.71
N LEU A 333 16.50 2.27 -11.88
CA LEU A 333 17.41 3.43 -11.88
C LEU A 333 18.86 3.00 -12.08
#